data_AF-A0A365YYZ1-F1
#
_entry.id   AF-A0A365YYZ1-F1
#
_cell.length_a   1.000
_cell.length_b   1.000
_cell.length_c   1.000
_cell.angle_alpha   90.00
_cell.angle_beta   90.00
_cell.angle_gamma   90.00
#
_symmetry.space_group_name_H-M   'P 1'
#
loop_
_entity.id
_entity.type
_entity.pdbx_description
1 polymer ?
#
loop_
_entity_poly.entity_id
_entity_poly.type
_entity_poly.pdbx_seq_one_letter_code
_entity_poly.pdbx_strand_id
1 'polypeptide(L)'
;MTVTGPEMENTPPRGGRDVLRHRSGRPDVAGACGDGRADGAPPRGVAHAVFPAPITRRTTGFMPGTMLRTPGGDMPVETLAPGDFVLTAQGRMRRICWIGPVPSHAAAVARDGAYLVHIAAHACAPGQPARDMLALPDLPIGQSGHDEVLVPAKLLTNGATLATLPTTLSGGFIECWGIVLDRPSVLLANGLPVGVGVARAEVDGLPPIVTHAPVVSVRRAHLATRAQTLGWRVSTCMDLHAMVDGYRVEATRHRDGVARFTFPARARHVRLVSRTFVPADWCASADRRALGLAVRRIALGETRQTMRLLDLNDPCLAPFFWPEEGTGKGKWRWSRGILTLPRGLWGDDGAATSVTLLVEYDATASQCWVIPPMPTRIFMPDHHGVSARPCRQDSAPAPDAPSPTA
;
A
#
# COMPACT_ATOMS: atom_id res chain seq x y z
N MET A 1 -37.44 34.58 -5.81
CA MET A 1 -36.87 35.93 -5.77
C MET A 1 -35.56 35.92 -6.53
N THR A 2 -35.56 36.61 -7.66
CA THR A 2 -34.47 36.79 -8.62
C THR A 2 -33.54 37.90 -8.14
N VAL A 3 -32.22 37.69 -8.09
CA VAL A 3 -31.22 38.75 -8.25
C VAL A 3 -29.97 38.18 -8.93
N THR A 4 -29.54 38.91 -9.95
CA THR A 4 -28.48 38.77 -10.96
C THR A 4 -27.04 39.03 -10.46
N GLY A 5 -26.03 38.60 -11.24
CA GLY A 5 -24.58 38.61 -10.98
C GLY A 5 -23.87 39.99 -10.93
N PRO A 6 -22.54 40.09 -11.19
CA PRO A 6 -21.90 39.59 -12.43
C PRO A 6 -20.53 38.89 -12.31
N GLU A 7 -20.16 38.23 -13.41
CA GLU A 7 -18.87 37.62 -13.76
C GLU A 7 -17.76 38.66 -14.01
N MET A 8 -16.50 38.31 -13.69
CA MET A 8 -15.31 39.00 -14.20
C MET A 8 -14.44 38.04 -15.00
N GLU A 9 -14.31 38.36 -16.28
CA GLU A 9 -13.51 37.73 -17.32
C GLU A 9 -12.10 38.35 -17.31
N ASN A 10 -11.05 37.52 -17.26
CA ASN A 10 -9.64 37.98 -17.29
C ASN A 10 -8.98 37.57 -18.62
N THR A 11 -8.78 38.55 -19.49
CA THR A 11 -7.99 38.46 -20.73
C THR A 11 -6.64 39.16 -20.53
N PRO A 12 -5.48 38.58 -20.93
CA PRO A 12 -4.19 39.26 -20.84
C PRO A 12 -3.91 40.13 -22.10
N PRO A 13 -3.17 41.25 -21.97
CA PRO A 13 -2.93 42.15 -23.09
C PRO A 13 -1.78 41.69 -24.00
N ARG A 14 -1.96 41.93 -25.30
CA ARG A 14 -0.93 41.91 -26.35
C ARG A 14 -0.44 43.34 -26.63
N GLY A 15 0.85 43.46 -26.93
CA GLY A 15 1.48 44.60 -27.61
C GLY A 15 2.92 44.79 -27.13
N GLY A 16 3.95 44.92 -27.95
CA GLY A 16 4.08 44.92 -29.41
C GLY A 16 5.47 45.48 -29.78
N ARG A 17 6.01 45.03 -30.93
CA ARG A 17 6.96 45.72 -31.85
C ARG A 17 8.35 46.14 -31.27
N ASP A 18 9.47 46.16 -31.97
CA ASP A 18 9.87 45.95 -33.36
C ASP A 18 11.43 45.98 -33.45
N VAL A 19 11.96 45.56 -34.62
CA VAL A 19 13.26 45.89 -35.26
C VAL A 19 14.55 45.05 -35.04
N LEU A 20 14.93 44.44 -36.17
CA LEU A 20 16.22 43.99 -36.72
C LEU A 20 17.55 44.59 -36.19
N ARG A 21 18.63 43.76 -36.21
CA ARG A 21 19.76 43.87 -37.18
C ARG A 21 20.76 42.70 -37.12
N HIS A 22 21.25 42.35 -38.31
CA HIS A 22 22.40 41.52 -38.71
C HIS A 22 23.67 41.70 -37.83
N ARG A 23 24.72 40.84 -37.80
CA ARG A 23 25.43 40.12 -38.88
C ARG A 23 26.51 39.17 -38.29
N SER A 24 26.74 38.04 -38.98
CA SER A 24 28.03 37.35 -39.26
C SER A 24 29.10 37.06 -38.18
N GLY A 25 29.54 35.79 -38.15
CA GLY A 25 30.88 35.40 -37.68
C GLY A 25 31.14 33.89 -37.75
N ARG A 26 31.57 33.40 -38.92
CA ARG A 26 32.36 32.15 -39.06
C ARG A 26 33.82 32.45 -38.65
N PRO A 27 34.61 31.43 -38.24
CA PRO A 27 35.53 30.83 -39.22
C PRO A 27 35.60 29.30 -39.17
N ASP A 28 35.97 28.74 -40.32
CA ASP A 28 36.35 27.35 -40.58
C ASP A 28 37.90 27.16 -40.47
N VAL A 29 38.30 25.87 -40.42
CA VAL A 29 39.50 25.24 -41.07
C VAL A 29 40.65 24.70 -40.16
N ALA A 30 40.56 23.37 -39.92
CA ALA A 30 41.47 22.26 -40.29
C ALA A 30 42.89 22.00 -39.68
N GLY A 31 43.17 20.68 -39.59
CA GLY A 31 44.49 20.01 -39.48
C GLY A 31 44.59 19.14 -38.22
N ALA A 32 44.96 17.84 -38.20
CA ALA A 32 45.56 16.94 -39.19
C ALA A 32 45.40 15.47 -38.73
N CYS A 33 45.59 14.54 -39.67
CA CYS A 33 45.62 13.09 -39.50
C CYS A 33 46.80 12.59 -38.63
N GLY A 34 46.61 11.45 -37.97
CA GLY A 34 47.66 10.61 -37.41
C GLY A 34 47.18 9.17 -37.27
N ASP A 35 47.69 8.29 -38.13
CA ASP A 35 47.48 6.83 -38.09
C ASP A 35 48.18 6.21 -36.88
N GLY A 36 47.51 5.24 -36.25
CA GLY A 36 48.07 4.42 -35.17
C GLY A 36 47.17 3.23 -34.85
N ARG A 37 47.38 2.11 -35.55
CA ARG A 37 46.89 0.79 -35.14
C ARG A 37 47.57 0.38 -33.84
N ALA A 38 46.79 0.08 -32.81
CA ALA A 38 47.19 -0.81 -31.72
C ALA A 38 45.97 -1.55 -31.19
N ASP A 39 46.13 -2.87 -31.11
CA ASP A 39 45.15 -3.86 -30.67
C ASP A 39 44.59 -3.58 -29.26
N GLY A 40 43.28 -3.77 -29.11
CA GLY A 40 42.60 -3.72 -27.83
C GLY A 40 41.11 -3.90 -28.01
N ALA A 41 40.63 -5.13 -27.83
CA ALA A 41 39.21 -5.46 -27.80
C ALA A 41 38.47 -4.54 -26.80
N PRO A 42 37.38 -3.85 -27.18
CA PRO A 42 36.59 -3.13 -26.21
C PRO A 42 35.79 -4.13 -25.36
N PRO A 43 35.55 -3.84 -24.08
CA PRO A 43 34.67 -4.68 -23.26
C PRO A 43 33.29 -4.69 -23.90
N ARG A 44 32.59 -5.84 -23.81
CA ARG A 44 31.17 -5.96 -24.17
C ARG A 44 30.37 -4.97 -23.33
N GLY A 45 30.23 -3.75 -23.86
CA GLY A 45 29.35 -2.74 -23.34
C GLY A 45 27.93 -3.29 -23.42
N VAL A 46 27.28 -3.40 -22.26
CA VAL A 46 25.82 -3.50 -22.19
C VAL A 46 25.31 -2.34 -23.03
N ALA A 47 24.72 -2.64 -24.19
CA ALA A 47 24.05 -1.63 -24.98
C ALA A 47 22.99 -1.03 -24.07
N HIS A 48 23.22 0.18 -23.56
CA HIS A 48 22.19 0.97 -22.93
C HIS A 48 21.08 1.07 -23.95
N ALA A 49 19.99 0.32 -23.72
CA ALA A 49 18.80 0.41 -24.54
C ALA A 49 18.44 1.89 -24.59
N VAL A 50 18.52 2.46 -25.80
CA VAL A 50 18.18 3.85 -26.05
C VAL A 50 16.76 4.03 -25.54
N PHE A 51 16.58 4.80 -24.46
CA PHE A 51 15.27 5.18 -23.94
C PHE A 51 14.61 6.07 -24.99
N PRO A 52 13.55 5.64 -25.70
CA PRO A 52 12.74 6.62 -26.40
C PRO A 52 12.00 7.42 -25.30
N ALA A 53 12.34 8.71 -25.18
CA ALA A 53 11.73 9.68 -24.26
C ALA A 53 10.18 9.72 -24.22
N PRO A 54 9.41 9.23 -25.22
CA PRO A 54 7.96 9.08 -25.09
C PRO A 54 7.47 7.92 -24.20
N ILE A 55 8.29 6.90 -23.91
CA ILE A 55 7.84 5.69 -23.17
C ILE A 55 7.72 5.96 -21.67
N THR A 56 8.56 6.82 -21.09
CA THR A 56 8.60 7.10 -19.64
C THR A 56 7.34 7.76 -19.07
N ARG A 57 6.48 8.38 -19.90
CA ARG A 57 5.19 8.95 -19.45
C ARG A 57 4.01 7.96 -19.55
N ARG A 58 4.27 6.72 -19.98
CA ARG A 58 3.26 5.88 -20.64
C ARG A 58 3.23 4.41 -20.22
N THR A 59 3.98 4.01 -19.20
CA THR A 59 4.14 2.59 -18.86
C THR A 59 3.46 2.23 -17.54
N THR A 60 2.57 1.24 -17.59
CA THR A 60 2.18 0.47 -16.41
C THR A 60 3.34 -0.42 -16.03
N GLY A 61 3.92 -0.17 -14.85
CA GLY A 61 5.06 -0.93 -14.33
C GLY A 61 4.64 -2.05 -13.38
N PHE A 62 5.41 -3.13 -13.38
CA PHE A 62 5.29 -4.25 -12.45
C PHE A 62 6.46 -4.28 -11.48
N MET A 63 6.19 -4.62 -10.22
CA MET A 63 7.27 -4.84 -9.25
C MET A 63 8.01 -6.14 -9.57
N PRO A 64 9.33 -6.24 -9.35
CA PRO A 64 10.06 -7.50 -9.47
C PRO A 64 9.38 -8.63 -8.69
N GLY A 65 9.41 -9.85 -9.24
CA GLY A 65 8.71 -11.02 -8.71
C GLY A 65 7.22 -11.10 -9.07
N THR A 66 6.66 -10.11 -9.78
CA THR A 66 5.32 -10.22 -10.35
C THR A 66 5.33 -11.27 -11.46
N MET A 67 4.51 -12.30 -11.32
CA MET A 67 4.41 -13.39 -12.29
C MET A 67 3.41 -13.03 -13.39
N LEU A 68 3.84 -12.99 -14.65
CA LEU A 68 2.96 -12.83 -15.80
C LEU A 68 2.68 -14.18 -16.44
N ARG A 69 1.40 -14.42 -16.80
CA ARG A 69 1.02 -15.64 -17.51
C ARG A 69 1.63 -15.66 -18.91
N THR A 70 2.39 -16.70 -19.20
CA THR A 70 2.92 -17.01 -20.55
C THR A 70 2.31 -18.34 -21.05
N PRO A 71 2.47 -18.69 -22.35
CA PRO A 71 2.06 -20.00 -22.85
C PRO A 71 2.73 -21.18 -22.13
N GLY A 72 3.95 -21.00 -21.63
CA GLY A 72 4.71 -22.02 -20.90
C GLY A 72 4.44 -22.04 -19.38
N GLY A 73 3.55 -21.18 -18.88
CA GLY A 73 3.28 -21.02 -17.45
C GLY A 73 3.54 -19.60 -16.94
N ASP A 74 3.41 -19.41 -15.64
CA ASP A 74 3.66 -18.10 -15.00
C ASP A 74 5.16 -17.83 -14.90
N MET A 75 5.65 -16.72 -15.47
CA MET A 75 7.05 -16.31 -15.43
C MET A 75 7.21 -14.94 -14.75
N PRO A 76 8.26 -14.72 -13.93
CA PRO A 76 8.49 -13.43 -13.30
C PRO A 76 8.85 -12.36 -14.35
N VAL A 77 8.35 -11.15 -14.16
CA VAL A 77 8.44 -10.06 -15.14
C VAL A 77 9.88 -9.73 -15.54
N GLU A 78 10.82 -9.79 -14.59
CA GLU A 78 12.25 -9.53 -14.80
C GLU A 78 12.99 -10.56 -15.66
N THR A 79 12.38 -11.73 -15.92
CA THR A 79 12.97 -12.78 -16.76
C THR A 79 12.51 -12.75 -18.21
N LEU A 80 11.49 -11.93 -18.51
CA LEU A 80 10.93 -11.81 -19.84
C LEU A 80 11.76 -10.84 -20.69
N ALA A 81 11.80 -11.09 -21.99
CA ALA A 81 12.55 -10.30 -22.96
C ALA A 81 11.65 -9.83 -24.12
N PRO A 82 12.07 -8.78 -24.86
CA PRO A 82 11.42 -8.43 -26.12
C PRO A 82 11.40 -9.63 -27.08
N GLY A 83 10.24 -9.89 -27.69
CA GLY A 83 10.01 -11.06 -28.53
C GLY A 83 9.25 -12.20 -27.85
N ASP A 84 9.27 -12.26 -26.51
CA ASP A 84 8.49 -13.24 -25.76
C ASP A 84 6.98 -12.98 -25.88
N PHE A 85 6.19 -13.99 -25.50
CA PHE A 85 4.74 -13.93 -25.52
C PHE A 85 4.14 -14.06 -24.13
N VAL A 86 3.14 -13.23 -23.85
CA VAL A 86 2.27 -13.32 -22.68
C VAL A 86 0.85 -13.68 -23.10
N LEU A 87 0.10 -14.33 -22.21
CA LEU A 87 -1.31 -14.59 -22.41
C LEU A 87 -2.15 -13.48 -21.78
N THR A 88 -3.12 -12.98 -22.54
CA THR A 88 -4.16 -12.12 -22.03
C THR A 88 -5.10 -12.90 -21.12
N ALA A 89 -5.89 -12.19 -20.33
CA ALA A 89 -6.92 -12.79 -19.49
C ALA A 89 -8.04 -13.49 -20.30
N GLN A 90 -8.11 -13.24 -21.62
CA GLN A 90 -9.00 -13.92 -22.57
C GLN A 90 -8.30 -15.09 -23.30
N GLY A 91 -7.07 -15.44 -22.92
CA GLY A 91 -6.30 -16.52 -23.53
C GLY A 91 -5.64 -16.19 -24.87
N ARG A 92 -5.59 -14.91 -25.28
CA ARG A 92 -4.92 -14.50 -26.53
C ARG A 92 -3.43 -14.30 -26.27
N MET A 93 -2.59 -14.63 -27.25
CA MET A 93 -1.15 -14.33 -27.17
C MET A 93 -0.88 -12.87 -27.55
N ARG A 94 -0.01 -12.21 -26.79
CA ARG A 94 0.50 -10.85 -27.06
C ARG A 94 2.01 -10.86 -27.02
N ARG A 95 2.62 -10.28 -28.05
CA ARG A 95 4.08 -10.18 -28.13
C ARG A 95 4.56 -9.01 -27.29
N ILE A 96 5.61 -9.23 -26.52
CA ILE A 96 6.34 -8.18 -25.81
C ILE A 96 7.20 -7.44 -26.83
N CYS A 97 6.87 -6.17 -27.09
CA CYS A 97 7.67 -5.29 -27.95
C CYS A 97 8.83 -4.65 -27.20
N TRP A 98 8.65 -4.39 -25.91
CA TRP A 98 9.69 -3.85 -25.04
C TRP A 98 9.41 -4.21 -23.58
N ILE A 99 10.47 -4.44 -22.82
CA ILE A 99 10.42 -4.65 -21.37
C ILE A 99 11.74 -4.19 -20.76
N GLY A 100 11.68 -3.55 -19.60
CA GLY A 100 12.89 -3.10 -18.90
C GLY A 100 12.61 -2.30 -17.64
N PRO A 101 13.64 -2.05 -16.82
CA PRO A 101 13.52 -1.22 -15.63
C PRO A 101 13.16 0.21 -16.01
N VAL A 102 12.17 0.77 -15.32
CA VAL A 102 11.81 2.18 -15.39
C VAL A 102 11.82 2.78 -13.99
N PRO A 103 12.36 4.00 -13.83
CA PRO A 103 12.18 4.73 -12.58
C PRO A 103 10.72 5.20 -12.52
N SER A 104 9.94 4.72 -11.56
CA SER A 104 8.63 5.33 -11.33
C SER A 104 8.87 6.72 -10.72
N HIS A 105 8.47 7.79 -11.42
CA HIS A 105 8.62 9.16 -10.92
C HIS A 105 7.78 9.42 -9.66
N ALA A 106 8.30 10.31 -8.82
CA ALA A 106 7.82 10.69 -7.51
C ALA A 106 6.31 11.05 -7.45
N ALA A 107 5.64 10.49 -6.44
CA ALA A 107 4.48 11.05 -5.72
C ALA A 107 3.51 11.94 -6.52
N ALA A 108 3.03 11.50 -7.69
CA ALA A 108 1.92 12.18 -8.33
C ALA A 108 0.62 11.73 -7.64
N VAL A 109 0.10 12.62 -6.79
CA VAL A 109 -1.28 12.70 -6.26
C VAL A 109 -1.51 12.07 -4.86
N ALA A 110 -1.59 12.98 -3.88
CA ALA A 110 -2.37 12.93 -2.64
C ALA A 110 -1.87 12.13 -1.41
N ARG A 111 -0.59 11.76 -1.37
CA ARG A 111 0.13 11.50 -0.11
C ARG A 111 1.49 12.16 -0.18
N ASP A 112 1.99 12.68 0.94
CA ASP A 112 3.38 13.11 1.08
C ASP A 112 4.29 11.89 0.82
N GLY A 113 4.73 11.70 -0.44
CA GLY A 113 5.63 10.63 -0.87
C GLY A 113 5.03 9.57 -1.81
N ALA A 114 5.92 8.87 -2.52
CA ALA A 114 5.56 7.71 -3.33
C ALA A 114 5.03 6.57 -2.42
N TYR A 115 4.09 5.78 -2.94
CA TYR A 115 3.54 4.63 -2.23
C TYR A 115 3.21 3.51 -3.21
N LEU A 116 3.18 2.28 -2.70
CA LEU A 116 2.68 1.11 -3.42
C LEU A 116 1.32 0.71 -2.86
N VAL A 117 0.53 0.03 -3.68
CA VAL A 117 -0.66 -0.68 -3.22
C VAL A 117 -0.27 -2.15 -3.05
N HIS A 118 -0.29 -2.63 -1.81
CA HIS A 118 -0.24 -4.05 -1.53
C HIS A 118 -1.63 -4.64 -1.78
N ILE A 119 -1.66 -5.73 -2.53
CA ILE A 119 -2.84 -6.51 -2.84
C ILE A 119 -2.58 -7.92 -2.31
N ALA A 120 -3.27 -8.29 -1.23
CA ALA A 120 -3.11 -9.59 -0.60
C ALA A 120 -3.59 -10.72 -1.53
N ALA A 121 -3.03 -11.92 -1.35
CA ALA A 121 -3.52 -13.11 -2.01
C ALA A 121 -5.05 -13.29 -1.79
N HIS A 122 -5.75 -13.68 -2.84
CA HIS A 122 -7.19 -13.93 -2.88
C HIS A 122 -8.08 -12.71 -2.58
N ALA A 123 -7.52 -11.50 -2.57
CA ALA A 123 -8.19 -10.26 -2.18
C ALA A 123 -9.32 -9.84 -3.12
N CYS A 124 -9.14 -9.99 -4.43
CA CYS A 124 -10.13 -9.60 -5.44
C CYS A 124 -11.12 -10.72 -5.71
N ALA A 125 -10.64 -11.96 -5.80
CA ALA A 125 -11.42 -13.18 -5.92
C ALA A 125 -10.57 -14.38 -5.46
N PRO A 126 -11.13 -15.60 -5.27
CA PRO A 126 -10.31 -16.78 -5.02
C PRO A 126 -9.21 -16.95 -6.07
N GLY A 127 -7.95 -16.88 -5.63
CA GLY A 127 -6.78 -17.01 -6.51
C GLY A 127 -6.44 -15.73 -7.28
N GLN A 128 -7.06 -14.59 -6.95
CA GLN A 128 -6.83 -13.31 -7.60
C GLN A 128 -6.51 -12.21 -6.57
N PRO A 129 -5.24 -11.78 -6.47
CA PRO A 129 -4.07 -12.49 -7.00
C PRO A 129 -3.83 -13.82 -6.27
N ALA A 130 -3.13 -14.77 -6.89
CA ALA A 130 -2.81 -16.09 -6.32
C ALA A 130 -1.74 -16.02 -5.22
N ARG A 131 -1.03 -14.89 -5.15
CA ARG A 131 -0.02 -14.54 -4.14
C ARG A 131 -0.06 -13.03 -3.93
N ASP A 132 0.49 -12.55 -2.84
CA ASP A 132 0.60 -11.11 -2.59
C ASP A 132 1.30 -10.41 -3.76
N MET A 133 0.79 -9.23 -4.12
CA MET A 133 1.27 -8.43 -5.22
C MET A 133 1.44 -6.98 -4.78
N LEU A 134 2.56 -6.37 -5.16
CA LEU A 134 2.76 -4.93 -5.04
C LEU A 134 2.48 -4.27 -6.38
N ALA A 135 1.61 -3.26 -6.36
CA ALA A 135 1.17 -2.55 -7.54
C ALA A 135 1.46 -1.05 -7.42
N LEU A 136 1.74 -0.42 -8.55
CA LEU A 136 1.73 1.04 -8.63
C LEU A 136 0.30 1.56 -8.42
N PRO A 137 0.12 2.78 -7.84
CA PRO A 137 -1.20 3.34 -7.55
C PRO A 137 -2.14 3.42 -8.75
N ASP A 138 -1.59 3.70 -9.93
CA ASP A 138 -2.33 3.86 -11.18
C ASP A 138 -2.44 2.58 -12.03
N LEU A 139 -1.98 1.43 -11.53
CA LEU A 139 -2.12 0.16 -12.23
C LEU A 139 -3.62 -0.16 -12.43
N PRO A 140 -4.12 -0.30 -13.68
CA PRO A 140 -5.53 -0.59 -13.93
C PRO A 140 -5.84 -2.05 -13.58
N ILE A 141 -6.72 -2.28 -12.61
CA ILE A 141 -7.10 -3.60 -12.12
C ILE A 141 -8.47 -4.00 -12.68
N GLY A 142 -8.58 -5.24 -13.13
CA GLY A 142 -9.84 -5.89 -13.44
C GLY A 142 -10.34 -6.79 -12.30
N GLN A 143 -11.64 -7.01 -12.25
CA GLN A 143 -12.37 -7.97 -11.44
C GLN A 143 -12.36 -9.38 -12.06
N SER A 144 -12.31 -9.50 -13.39
CA SER A 144 -12.33 -10.74 -14.15
C SER A 144 -11.55 -10.60 -15.47
N GLY A 145 -11.30 -11.73 -16.14
CA GLY A 145 -10.62 -11.73 -17.44
C GLY A 145 -11.46 -11.20 -18.61
N HIS A 146 -12.77 -11.01 -18.40
CA HIS A 146 -13.72 -10.49 -19.38
C HIS A 146 -14.25 -9.10 -19.01
N ASP A 147 -13.50 -8.40 -18.17
CA ASP A 147 -13.92 -7.11 -17.65
C ASP A 147 -14.23 -6.08 -18.73
N GLU A 148 -15.39 -5.44 -18.56
CA GLU A 148 -15.81 -4.30 -19.38
C GLU A 148 -15.20 -2.97 -18.90
N VAL A 149 -14.63 -2.94 -17.68
CA VAL A 149 -14.04 -1.74 -17.08
C VAL A 149 -12.82 -2.11 -16.24
N LEU A 150 -11.84 -1.21 -16.20
CA LEU A 150 -10.67 -1.30 -15.32
C LEU A 150 -10.69 -0.17 -14.30
N VAL A 151 -10.22 -0.42 -13.08
CA VAL A 151 -10.17 0.60 -12.02
C VAL A 151 -8.75 0.70 -11.47
N PRO A 152 -8.16 1.90 -11.37
CA PRO A 152 -6.83 2.08 -10.76
C PRO A 152 -6.74 1.50 -9.35
N ALA A 153 -5.64 0.82 -9.03
CA ALA A 153 -5.43 0.17 -7.73
C ALA A 153 -5.67 1.10 -6.53
N LYS A 154 -5.26 2.37 -6.60
CA LYS A 154 -5.47 3.38 -5.54
C LYS A 154 -6.93 3.71 -5.24
N LEU A 155 -7.83 3.44 -6.19
CA LEU A 155 -9.27 3.62 -6.00
C LEU A 155 -9.93 2.36 -5.43
N LEU A 156 -9.21 1.24 -5.35
CA LEU A 156 -9.67 -0.03 -4.80
C LEU A 156 -9.14 -0.31 -3.39
N THR A 157 -8.38 0.61 -2.80
CA THR A 157 -7.89 0.48 -1.42
C THR A 157 -9.07 0.34 -0.44
N ASN A 158 -8.96 -0.65 0.44
CA ASN A 158 -9.94 -0.89 1.50
C ASN A 158 -9.30 -0.90 2.90
N GLY A 159 -7.98 -0.70 2.98
CA GLY A 159 -7.23 -0.67 4.24
C GLY A 159 -7.09 -2.03 4.92
N ALA A 160 -7.53 -3.11 4.26
CA ALA A 160 -7.36 -4.51 4.69
C ALA A 160 -6.57 -5.28 3.64
N THR A 161 -7.27 -5.94 2.73
CA THR A 161 -6.70 -6.80 1.68
C THR A 161 -6.07 -6.00 0.54
N LEU A 162 -6.44 -4.73 0.38
CA LEU A 162 -5.76 -3.76 -0.47
C LEU A 162 -5.35 -2.56 0.38
N ALA A 163 -4.06 -2.46 0.68
CA ALA A 163 -3.49 -1.49 1.60
C ALA A 163 -2.40 -0.63 0.95
N THR A 164 -2.33 0.64 1.35
CA THR A 164 -1.25 1.52 0.90
C THR A 164 0.01 1.31 1.74
N LEU A 165 1.15 1.09 1.09
CA LEU A 165 2.47 0.99 1.69
C LEU A 165 3.30 2.24 1.35
N PRO A 166 3.64 3.10 2.33
CA PRO A 166 4.56 4.22 2.12
C PRO A 166 5.94 3.73 1.69
N THR A 167 6.59 4.39 0.72
CA THR A 167 7.96 4.04 0.29
C THR A 167 9.03 4.97 0.84
N THR A 168 8.74 5.64 1.97
CA THR A 168 9.68 6.53 2.68
C THR A 168 10.96 5.83 3.13
N LEU A 169 11.00 4.50 3.14
CA LEU A 169 12.19 3.69 3.43
C LEU A 169 13.14 3.50 2.23
N SER A 170 12.70 3.80 1.00
CA SER A 170 13.47 3.51 -0.24
C SER A 170 14.06 4.77 -0.90
N GLY A 171 14.22 5.87 -0.16
CA GLY A 171 14.78 7.11 -0.73
C GLY A 171 13.90 7.77 -1.80
N GLY A 172 12.63 7.38 -1.90
CA GLY A 172 11.63 8.00 -2.78
C GLY A 172 11.57 7.48 -4.22
N PHE A 173 12.48 6.58 -4.63
CA PHE A 173 12.45 5.96 -5.95
C PHE A 173 12.05 4.48 -5.84
N ILE A 174 11.20 4.05 -6.77
CA ILE A 174 10.78 2.66 -6.89
C ILE A 174 11.15 2.22 -8.31
N GLU A 175 12.04 1.23 -8.40
CA GLU A 175 12.35 0.57 -9.66
C GLU A 175 11.27 -0.47 -9.96
N CYS A 176 10.64 -0.35 -11.12
CA CYS A 176 9.67 -1.30 -11.60
C CYS A 176 9.97 -1.68 -13.05
N TRP A 177 9.38 -2.77 -13.51
CA TRP A 177 9.51 -3.27 -14.87
C TRP A 177 8.38 -2.71 -15.72
N GLY A 178 8.72 -1.77 -16.59
CA GLY A 178 7.82 -1.32 -17.63
C GLY A 178 7.72 -2.37 -18.73
N ILE A 179 6.53 -2.52 -19.32
CA ILE A 179 6.28 -3.45 -20.42
C ILE A 179 5.43 -2.77 -21.50
N VAL A 180 5.74 -3.05 -22.76
CA VAL A 180 4.99 -2.61 -23.94
C VAL A 180 4.67 -3.83 -24.79
N LEU A 181 3.39 -4.00 -25.10
CA LEU A 181 2.88 -5.08 -25.93
C LEU A 181 2.65 -4.60 -27.36
N ASP A 182 2.56 -5.54 -28.30
CA ASP A 182 2.15 -5.31 -29.69
C ASP A 182 0.75 -4.67 -29.81
N ARG A 183 -0.15 -5.02 -28.90
CA ARG A 183 -1.43 -4.33 -28.67
C ARG A 183 -1.72 -4.25 -27.17
N PRO A 184 -2.27 -3.13 -26.70
CA PRO A 184 -2.75 -3.01 -25.33
C PRO A 184 -3.76 -4.11 -25.02
N SER A 185 -3.67 -4.67 -23.82
CA SER A 185 -4.44 -5.85 -23.44
C SER A 185 -4.47 -6.03 -21.93
N VAL A 186 -5.49 -6.77 -21.47
CA VAL A 186 -5.57 -7.22 -20.06
C VAL A 186 -4.74 -8.48 -19.92
N LEU A 187 -3.69 -8.43 -19.10
CA LEU A 187 -2.85 -9.58 -18.76
C LEU A 187 -3.28 -10.19 -17.42
N LEU A 188 -2.76 -11.39 -17.12
CA LEU A 188 -2.85 -11.99 -15.79
C LEU A 188 -1.51 -11.81 -15.06
N ALA A 189 -1.50 -10.93 -14.05
CA ALA A 189 -0.35 -10.69 -13.17
C ALA A 189 -0.62 -11.31 -11.80
N ASN A 190 0.17 -12.30 -11.38
CA ASN A 190 -0.12 -13.18 -10.25
C ASN A 190 -1.56 -13.75 -10.33
N GLY A 191 -2.10 -13.99 -11.54
CA GLY A 191 -3.50 -14.39 -11.75
C GLY A 191 -4.54 -13.28 -11.65
N LEU A 192 -4.17 -12.05 -11.27
CA LEU A 192 -5.04 -10.89 -11.25
C LEU A 192 -5.11 -10.24 -12.64
N PRO A 193 -6.31 -9.97 -13.20
CA PRO A 193 -6.46 -9.22 -14.44
C PRO A 193 -5.96 -7.77 -14.30
N VAL A 194 -5.03 -7.36 -15.15
CA VAL A 194 -4.44 -6.01 -15.13
C VAL A 194 -4.31 -5.44 -16.54
N GLY A 195 -4.67 -4.17 -16.71
CA GLY A 195 -4.53 -3.48 -17.99
C GLY A 195 -3.09 -3.08 -18.26
N VAL A 196 -2.57 -3.47 -19.43
CA VAL A 196 -1.20 -3.15 -19.86
C VAL A 196 -1.23 -2.46 -21.23
N GLY A 197 -0.45 -1.38 -21.36
CA GLY A 197 -0.29 -0.64 -22.62
C GLY A 197 -0.95 0.75 -22.65
N VAL A 198 -1.08 1.43 -21.50
CA VAL A 198 -1.80 2.71 -21.40
C VAL A 198 -0.90 3.90 -21.11
N ALA A 199 -1.01 4.90 -21.97
CA ALA A 199 -0.98 6.29 -21.57
C ALA A 199 -2.22 6.99 -22.09
N ARG A 200 -3.21 7.18 -21.20
CA ARG A 200 -4.35 8.09 -21.33
C ARG A 200 -4.83 8.36 -22.78
N ALA A 201 -5.63 7.45 -23.30
CA ALA A 201 -6.69 7.66 -24.29
C ALA A 201 -7.48 6.35 -24.37
N GLU A 202 -8.71 6.35 -24.90
CA GLU A 202 -9.36 5.12 -25.34
C GLU A 202 -8.40 4.41 -26.31
N VAL A 203 -7.77 3.33 -25.86
CA VAL A 203 -6.87 2.56 -26.71
C VAL A 203 -7.60 1.31 -27.16
N ASP A 204 -7.73 1.19 -28.47
CA ASP A 204 -8.32 0.04 -29.13
C ASP A 204 -7.78 -1.27 -28.52
N GLY A 205 -8.68 -2.08 -27.95
CA GLY A 205 -8.35 -3.36 -27.31
C GLY A 205 -8.22 -3.38 -25.78
N LEU A 206 -8.28 -2.24 -25.07
CA LEU A 206 -8.40 -2.21 -23.60
C LEU A 206 -9.80 -1.75 -23.14
N PRO A 207 -10.36 -2.37 -22.09
CA PRO A 207 -11.57 -1.83 -21.46
C PRO A 207 -11.32 -0.43 -20.88
N PRO A 208 -12.34 0.45 -20.86
CA PRO A 208 -12.22 1.80 -20.30
C PRO A 208 -11.72 1.79 -18.86
N ILE A 209 -10.77 2.69 -18.57
CA ILE A 209 -10.31 2.94 -17.20
C ILE A 209 -11.28 3.91 -16.53
N VAL A 210 -11.99 3.40 -15.54
CA VAL A 210 -13.05 4.10 -14.82
C VAL A 210 -12.52 4.64 -13.50
N THR A 211 -12.77 5.93 -13.25
CA THR A 211 -12.48 6.60 -11.97
C THR A 211 -13.73 7.19 -11.31
N HIS A 212 -14.92 7.04 -11.91
CA HIS A 212 -16.16 7.62 -11.40
C HIS A 212 -16.72 6.84 -10.20
N ALA A 213 -17.41 7.53 -9.30
CA ALA A 213 -17.76 7.02 -7.98
C ALA A 213 -18.68 5.77 -7.96
N PRO A 214 -19.72 5.62 -8.81
CA PRO A 214 -20.59 4.44 -8.74
C PRO A 214 -19.87 3.09 -8.92
N VAL A 215 -19.15 2.89 -10.02
CA VAL A 215 -18.42 1.63 -10.30
C VAL A 215 -17.35 1.36 -9.26
N VAL A 216 -16.59 2.39 -8.86
CA VAL A 216 -15.57 2.27 -7.81
C VAL A 216 -16.20 1.84 -6.48
N SER A 217 -17.36 2.39 -6.13
CA SER A 217 -18.07 2.05 -4.88
C SER A 217 -18.55 0.60 -4.86
N VAL A 218 -19.10 0.12 -5.98
CA VAL A 218 -19.51 -1.30 -6.12
C VAL A 218 -18.31 -2.23 -5.97
N ARG A 219 -17.18 -1.93 -6.63
CA ARG A 219 -15.96 -2.74 -6.49
C ARG A 219 -15.41 -2.73 -5.07
N ARG A 220 -15.42 -1.59 -4.40
CA ARG A 220 -14.99 -1.50 -2.99
C ARG A 220 -15.91 -2.28 -2.05
N ALA A 221 -17.21 -2.24 -2.26
CA ALA A 221 -18.17 -3.05 -1.51
C ALA A 221 -17.88 -4.56 -1.69
N HIS A 222 -17.62 -5.01 -2.92
CA HIS A 222 -17.21 -6.39 -3.18
C HIS A 222 -15.91 -6.76 -2.44
N LEU A 223 -14.89 -5.91 -2.50
CA LEU A 223 -13.61 -6.13 -1.80
C LEU A 223 -13.77 -6.16 -0.27
N ALA A 224 -14.67 -5.35 0.29
CA ALA A 224 -14.97 -5.37 1.72
C ALA A 224 -15.65 -6.69 2.13
N THR A 225 -16.64 -7.15 1.37
CA THR A 225 -17.26 -8.48 1.58
C THR A 225 -16.24 -9.60 1.46
N ARG A 226 -15.33 -9.52 0.47
CA ARG A 226 -14.28 -10.51 0.26
C ARG A 226 -13.29 -10.54 1.43
N ALA A 227 -12.89 -9.39 1.96
CA ALA A 227 -12.05 -9.32 3.15
C ALA A 227 -12.70 -10.02 4.35
N GLN A 228 -14.01 -9.84 4.55
CA GLN A 228 -14.76 -10.55 5.60
C GLN A 228 -14.78 -12.07 5.39
N THR A 229 -14.94 -12.53 4.14
CA THR A 229 -14.82 -13.96 3.81
C THR A 229 -13.43 -14.52 4.12
N LEU A 230 -12.39 -13.69 3.99
CA LEU A 230 -11.02 -14.04 4.37
C LEU A 230 -10.77 -13.93 5.89
N GLY A 231 -11.80 -13.65 6.69
CA GLY A 231 -11.73 -13.61 8.16
C GLY A 231 -11.41 -12.24 8.75
N TRP A 232 -11.27 -11.19 7.93
CA TRP A 232 -11.09 -9.84 8.42
C TRP A 232 -12.37 -9.35 9.10
N ARG A 233 -12.21 -8.71 10.27
CA ARG A 233 -13.36 -8.22 11.05
C ARG A 233 -13.30 -6.71 11.18
N VAL A 234 -14.46 -6.07 11.10
CA VAL A 234 -14.59 -4.65 11.41
C VAL A 234 -14.62 -4.48 12.93
N SER A 235 -13.85 -3.54 13.45
CA SER A 235 -13.86 -3.19 14.87
C SER A 235 -13.75 -1.70 15.07
N THR A 236 -14.41 -1.19 16.10
CA THR A 236 -14.22 0.19 16.59
C THR A 236 -13.09 0.28 17.63
N CYS A 237 -12.53 -0.85 18.05
CA CYS A 237 -11.41 -0.85 18.98
C CYS A 237 -10.14 -0.41 18.27
N MET A 238 -9.77 0.85 18.44
CA MET A 238 -8.56 1.42 17.85
C MET A 238 -7.26 1.03 18.58
N ASP A 239 -7.27 -0.05 19.38
CA ASP A 239 -6.11 -0.47 20.19
C ASP A 239 -5.45 0.69 20.97
N LEU A 240 -6.26 1.58 21.56
CA LEU A 240 -5.75 2.69 22.35
C LEU A 240 -4.99 2.16 23.58
N HIS A 241 -3.69 2.46 23.63
CA HIS A 241 -2.77 2.16 24.73
C HIS A 241 -1.75 3.29 24.93
N ALA A 242 -1.04 3.27 26.06
CA ALA A 242 0.13 4.12 26.27
C ALA A 242 1.42 3.31 26.14
N MET A 243 2.47 3.92 25.63
CA MET A 243 3.84 3.43 25.70
C MET A 243 4.61 4.32 26.67
N VAL A 244 5.06 3.76 27.79
CA VAL A 244 5.74 4.45 28.88
C VAL A 244 7.13 3.86 29.03
N ASP A 245 8.15 4.65 28.68
CA ASP A 245 9.57 4.23 28.67
C ASP A 245 9.80 2.88 27.98
N GLY A 246 9.08 2.63 26.88
CA GLY A 246 9.17 1.40 26.09
C GLY A 246 8.20 0.29 26.49
N TYR A 247 7.49 0.42 27.62
CA TYR A 247 6.53 -0.57 28.08
C TYR A 247 5.09 -0.19 27.71
N ARG A 248 4.32 -1.19 27.27
CA ARG A 248 2.90 -1.01 26.96
C ARG A 248 2.07 -0.98 28.24
N VAL A 249 1.23 0.05 28.36
CA VAL A 249 0.29 0.26 29.45
C VAL A 249 -1.13 0.31 28.88
N GLU A 250 -1.97 -0.63 29.31
CA GLU A 250 -3.37 -0.71 28.89
C GLU A 250 -4.23 0.37 29.54
N ALA A 251 -5.22 0.85 28.80
CA ALA A 251 -6.17 1.82 29.32
C ALA A 251 -7.16 1.14 30.27
N THR A 252 -7.41 1.76 31.44
CA THR A 252 -8.67 1.50 32.15
C THR A 252 -9.76 2.26 31.40
N ARG A 253 -10.63 1.55 30.66
CA ARG A 253 -11.68 2.16 29.83
C ARG A 253 -13.00 2.28 30.60
N HIS A 254 -13.62 3.45 30.50
CA HIS A 254 -14.98 3.70 30.99
C HIS A 254 -15.98 3.67 29.82
N ARG A 255 -17.26 3.36 30.08
CA ARG A 255 -18.30 3.22 29.04
C ARG A 255 -18.52 4.51 28.22
N ASP A 256 -18.13 5.67 28.75
CA ASP A 256 -18.47 6.98 28.20
C ASP A 256 -17.42 7.52 27.21
N GLY A 257 -16.52 6.68 26.70
CA GLY A 257 -15.44 7.12 25.79
C GLY A 257 -14.29 7.82 26.52
N VAL A 258 -14.05 7.45 27.78
CA VAL A 258 -12.93 7.95 28.58
C VAL A 258 -11.92 6.84 28.83
N ALA A 259 -10.69 7.05 28.38
CA ALA A 259 -9.56 6.18 28.67
C ALA A 259 -8.68 6.80 29.76
N ARG A 260 -8.34 6.00 30.77
CA ARG A 260 -7.43 6.38 31.85
C ARG A 260 -6.14 5.57 31.80
N PHE A 261 -5.02 6.28 31.89
CA PHE A 261 -3.69 5.71 32.03
C PHE A 261 -3.06 6.23 33.32
N THR A 262 -2.32 5.38 34.01
CA THR A 262 -1.53 5.78 35.18
C THR A 262 -0.10 5.29 34.98
N PHE A 263 0.87 6.17 35.17
CA PHE A 263 2.28 5.87 34.99
C PHE A 263 3.16 6.59 36.03
N PRO A 264 4.40 6.13 36.28
CA PRO A 264 5.28 6.77 37.26
C PRO A 264 5.61 8.22 36.87
N ALA A 265 5.64 9.15 37.83
CA ALA A 265 5.99 10.55 37.54
C ALA A 265 7.40 10.71 36.96
N ARG A 266 8.31 9.79 37.27
CA ARG A 266 9.67 9.70 36.72
C ARG A 266 9.74 9.27 35.24
N ALA A 267 8.61 8.94 34.61
CA ALA A 267 8.59 8.48 33.23
C ALA A 267 9.14 9.57 32.28
N ARG A 268 10.03 9.18 31.36
CA ARG A 268 10.70 10.12 30.44
C ARG A 268 10.02 10.20 29.08
N HIS A 269 9.56 9.06 28.58
CA HIS A 269 8.93 8.95 27.28
C HIS A 269 7.53 8.39 27.44
N VAL A 270 6.52 9.23 27.22
CA VAL A 270 5.11 8.81 27.24
C VAL A 270 4.50 9.10 25.88
N ARG A 271 3.97 8.07 25.25
CA ARG A 271 3.26 8.17 23.97
C ARG A 271 1.89 7.53 24.11
N LEU A 272 0.85 8.21 23.64
CA LEU A 272 -0.43 7.58 23.37
C LEU A 272 -0.41 7.01 21.96
N VAL A 273 -0.79 5.75 21.83
CA VAL A 273 -0.79 5.02 20.57
C VAL A 273 -2.18 4.48 20.32
N SER A 274 -2.66 4.67 19.10
CA SER A 274 -3.87 4.05 18.58
C SER A 274 -3.62 3.62 17.13
N ARG A 275 -4.41 2.66 16.67
CA ARG A 275 -4.60 2.43 15.23
C ARG A 275 -5.10 3.71 14.56
N THR A 276 -4.91 3.75 13.25
CA THR A 276 -5.50 4.75 12.36
C THR A 276 -6.33 4.07 11.30
N PHE A 277 -7.30 4.79 10.76
CA PHE A 277 -8.05 4.40 9.58
C PHE A 277 -8.16 5.56 8.61
N VAL A 278 -8.48 5.26 7.35
CA VAL A 278 -8.68 6.27 6.31
C VAL A 278 -10.15 6.21 5.90
N PRO A 279 -10.99 7.24 6.14
CA PRO A 279 -12.42 7.17 5.83
C PRO A 279 -12.72 6.76 4.38
N ALA A 280 -11.93 7.28 3.44
CA ALA A 280 -12.01 6.94 2.02
C ALA A 280 -11.69 5.48 1.70
N ASP A 281 -11.19 4.66 2.63
CA ASP A 281 -11.02 3.22 2.49
C ASP A 281 -12.24 2.41 2.99
N TRP A 282 -13.13 3.03 3.77
CA TRP A 282 -14.32 2.40 4.37
C TRP A 282 -15.63 2.74 3.68
N CYS A 283 -15.83 4.00 3.32
CA CYS A 283 -17.09 4.48 2.79
C CYS A 283 -16.89 5.35 1.54
N ALA A 284 -17.99 5.83 0.98
CA ALA A 284 -18.01 6.85 -0.06
C ALA A 284 -17.61 8.22 0.53
N SER A 285 -16.35 8.32 0.97
CA SER A 285 -15.72 9.55 1.45
C SER A 285 -14.53 9.89 0.58
N ALA A 286 -14.29 11.18 0.37
CA ALA A 286 -13.07 11.68 -0.25
C ALA A 286 -11.94 11.91 0.77
N ASP A 287 -12.22 11.78 2.08
CA ASP A 287 -11.24 12.02 3.14
C ASP A 287 -10.20 10.90 3.20
N ARG A 288 -8.98 11.22 2.76
CA ARG A 288 -7.84 10.31 2.64
C ARG A 288 -6.87 10.39 3.83
N ARG A 289 -7.18 11.19 4.86
CA ARG A 289 -6.33 11.35 6.05
C ARG A 289 -6.29 10.04 6.84
N ALA A 290 -5.14 9.73 7.43
CA ALA A 290 -5.03 8.69 8.44
C ALA A 290 -5.51 9.26 9.79
N LEU A 291 -6.73 8.90 10.18
CA LEU A 291 -7.41 9.36 11.39
C LEU A 291 -7.29 8.31 12.49
N GLY A 292 -6.83 8.71 13.67
CA GLY A 292 -6.80 7.89 14.88
C GLY A 292 -8.09 8.06 15.68
N LEU A 293 -7.97 8.64 16.87
CA LEU A 293 -9.10 8.90 17.77
C LEU A 293 -9.70 10.29 17.51
N ALA A 294 -11.02 10.41 17.55
CA ALA A 294 -11.71 11.70 17.63
C ALA A 294 -11.62 12.22 19.08
N VAL A 295 -10.51 12.87 19.42
CA VAL A 295 -10.21 13.35 20.78
C VAL A 295 -10.97 14.64 21.06
N ARG A 296 -11.73 14.64 22.16
CA ARG A 296 -12.46 15.82 22.65
C ARG A 296 -11.66 16.58 23.68
N ARG A 297 -11.05 15.86 24.63
CA ARG A 297 -10.23 16.44 25.70
C ARG A 297 -9.11 15.50 26.11
N ILE A 298 -7.99 16.09 26.53
CA ILE A 298 -6.93 15.38 27.24
C ILE A 298 -6.64 16.15 28.52
N ALA A 299 -6.66 15.44 29.65
CA ALA A 299 -6.30 16.01 30.93
C ALA A 299 -5.21 15.18 31.59
N LEU A 300 -4.32 15.84 32.32
CA LEU A 300 -3.23 15.20 33.04
C LEU A 300 -3.09 15.78 34.45
N GLY A 301 -2.80 14.93 35.44
CA GLY A 301 -2.57 15.34 36.82
C GLY A 301 -2.30 14.15 37.74
N GLU A 302 -1.91 14.41 38.98
CA GLU A 302 -1.59 13.35 39.96
C GLU A 302 -2.86 12.74 40.58
N THR A 303 -3.78 13.61 40.99
CA THR A 303 -5.08 13.27 41.56
C THR A 303 -6.20 13.83 40.70
N ARG A 304 -7.44 13.40 40.94
CA ARG A 304 -8.63 13.97 40.27
C ARG A 304 -8.76 15.49 40.45
N GLN A 305 -8.30 16.02 41.59
CA GLN A 305 -8.41 17.44 41.94
C GLN A 305 -7.33 18.30 41.25
N THR A 306 -6.20 17.69 40.88
CA THR A 306 -5.07 18.36 40.22
C THR A 306 -5.05 18.13 38.70
N MET A 307 -6.14 17.61 38.12
CA MET A 307 -6.22 17.36 36.68
C MET A 307 -6.25 18.68 35.91
N ARG A 308 -5.25 18.93 35.08
CA ARG A 308 -5.18 20.06 34.17
C ARG A 308 -5.60 19.64 32.77
N LEU A 309 -6.47 20.42 32.14
CA LEU A 309 -6.79 20.27 30.73
C LEU A 309 -5.62 20.74 29.86
N LEU A 310 -5.21 19.91 28.90
CA LEU A 310 -4.19 20.26 27.91
C LEU A 310 -4.83 21.00 26.74
N ASP A 311 -4.18 22.08 26.29
CA ASP A 311 -4.58 22.76 25.06
C ASP A 311 -4.06 21.98 23.84
N LEU A 312 -4.97 21.44 23.04
CA LEU A 312 -4.61 20.68 21.83
C LEU A 312 -4.10 21.60 20.68
N ASN A 313 -4.10 22.91 20.88
CA ASN A 313 -3.44 23.90 20.01
C ASN A 313 -2.00 24.20 20.43
N ASP A 314 -1.56 23.75 21.61
CA ASP A 314 -0.19 23.96 22.05
C ASP A 314 0.79 23.48 20.96
N PRO A 315 1.80 24.27 20.57
CA PRO A 315 2.76 23.89 19.54
C PRO A 315 3.45 22.54 19.76
N CYS A 316 3.55 22.09 21.02
CA CYS A 316 4.12 20.79 21.37
C CYS A 316 3.16 19.62 21.12
N LEU A 317 1.85 19.88 21.01
CA LEU A 317 0.81 18.85 20.84
C LEU A 317 0.13 18.92 19.45
N ALA A 318 -0.10 20.12 18.93
CA ALA A 318 -0.80 20.36 17.67
C ALA A 318 -0.27 19.54 16.47
N PRO A 319 1.04 19.30 16.31
CA PRO A 319 1.55 18.47 15.21
C PRO A 319 1.03 17.02 15.21
N PHE A 320 0.55 16.50 16.34
CA PHE A 320 0.00 15.14 16.44
C PHE A 320 -1.50 15.05 16.13
N PHE A 321 -2.14 16.17 15.79
CA PHE A 321 -3.57 16.27 15.51
C PHE A 321 -3.86 16.89 14.14
N TRP A 322 -4.91 16.41 13.49
CA TRP A 322 -5.53 17.12 12.38
C TRP A 322 -6.25 18.39 12.87
N PRO A 323 -6.57 19.35 11.97
CA PRO A 323 -7.34 20.54 12.33
C PRO A 323 -8.61 20.22 13.10
N GLU A 324 -9.05 21.17 13.93
CA GLU A 324 -10.28 21.05 14.71
C GLU A 324 -11.50 20.88 13.81
N GLU A 325 -12.35 19.94 14.19
CA GLU A 325 -13.63 19.66 13.57
C GLU A 325 -14.73 19.72 14.62
N GLY A 326 -15.96 19.94 14.18
CA GLY A 326 -17.09 20.01 15.09
C GLY A 326 -18.42 19.84 14.38
N THR A 327 -19.40 19.39 15.15
CA THR A 327 -20.83 19.43 14.80
C THR A 327 -21.58 20.13 15.91
N GLY A 328 -22.90 20.28 15.78
CA GLY A 328 -23.74 20.74 16.90
C GLY A 328 -23.63 19.89 18.17
N LYS A 329 -23.04 18.68 18.10
CA LYS A 329 -22.82 17.77 19.23
C LYS A 329 -21.48 17.97 19.95
N GLY A 330 -20.61 18.87 19.48
CA GLY A 330 -19.32 19.18 20.11
C GLY A 330 -18.16 19.27 19.11
N LYS A 331 -16.99 19.65 19.64
CA LYS A 331 -15.72 19.81 18.91
C LYS A 331 -14.76 18.67 19.25
N TRP A 332 -13.93 18.29 18.29
CA TRP A 332 -12.88 17.29 18.47
C TRP A 332 -11.70 17.54 17.53
N ARG A 333 -10.61 16.83 17.77
CA ARG A 333 -9.47 16.71 16.86
C ARG A 333 -9.15 15.25 16.63
N TRP A 334 -8.96 14.90 15.37
CA TRP A 334 -8.48 13.56 15.03
C TRP A 334 -7.00 13.43 15.36
N SER A 335 -6.62 12.46 16.19
CA SER A 335 -5.22 12.14 16.40
C SER A 335 -4.60 11.53 15.13
N ARG A 336 -3.28 11.63 14.97
CA ARG A 336 -2.52 10.98 13.88
C ARG A 336 -2.05 9.55 14.24
N GLY A 337 -2.68 8.92 15.23
CA GLY A 337 -2.35 7.57 15.71
C GLY A 337 -1.25 7.51 16.76
N ILE A 338 -0.32 8.46 16.76
CA ILE A 338 0.72 8.57 17.79
C ILE A 338 0.75 10.00 18.30
N LEU A 339 0.60 10.16 19.61
CA LEU A 339 0.75 11.42 20.31
C LEU A 339 1.90 11.28 21.32
N THR A 340 2.96 12.05 21.13
CA THR A 340 4.07 12.11 22.09
C THR A 340 3.79 13.21 23.09
N LEU A 341 3.81 12.89 24.38
CA LEU A 341 3.62 13.88 25.44
C LEU A 341 4.98 14.38 25.92
N PRO A 342 5.26 15.69 25.84
CA PRO A 342 6.49 16.27 26.39
C PRO A 342 6.61 16.03 27.89
N ARG A 343 7.80 15.67 28.37
CA ARG A 343 8.08 15.43 29.80
C ARG A 343 7.66 16.60 30.69
N GLY A 344 7.80 17.84 30.21
CA GLY A 344 7.45 19.06 30.95
C GLY A 344 5.95 19.24 31.20
N LEU A 345 5.08 18.37 30.67
CA LEU A 345 3.64 18.39 30.97
C LEU A 345 3.31 17.86 32.37
N TRP A 346 4.15 17.00 32.93
CA TRP A 346 4.08 16.56 34.32
C TRP A 346 5.31 17.08 35.07
N GLY A 347 5.17 17.45 36.34
CA GLY A 347 6.23 18.14 37.10
C GLY A 347 7.49 17.30 37.30
N ASP A 348 8.59 17.98 37.64
CA ASP A 348 9.78 17.38 38.27
C ASP A 348 9.66 17.37 39.81
N ASP A 349 8.55 17.87 40.36
CA ASP A 349 8.30 17.91 41.80
C ASP A 349 8.29 16.48 42.35
N GLY A 350 9.39 16.12 43.03
CA GLY A 350 9.66 14.77 43.55
C GLY A 350 8.68 14.25 44.60
N ALA A 351 7.57 14.94 44.83
CA ALA A 351 6.46 14.49 45.69
C ALA A 351 5.51 13.53 44.96
N ALA A 352 5.35 13.67 43.64
CA ALA A 352 4.43 12.86 42.86
C ALA A 352 5.01 11.47 42.59
N THR A 353 4.33 10.40 43.03
CA THR A 353 4.75 9.02 42.71
C THR A 353 4.22 8.55 41.36
N SER A 354 3.05 9.05 40.95
CA SER A 354 2.38 8.66 39.71
C SER A 354 1.58 9.82 39.10
N VAL A 355 1.43 9.76 37.79
CA VAL A 355 0.65 10.70 36.99
C VAL A 355 -0.50 9.93 36.34
N THR A 356 -1.68 10.54 36.34
CA THR A 356 -2.87 10.05 35.65
C THR A 356 -3.13 10.90 34.41
N LEU A 357 -3.36 10.22 33.29
CA LEU A 357 -3.72 10.80 32.01
C LEU A 357 -5.13 10.33 31.64
N LEU A 358 -6.02 11.27 31.35
CA LEU A 358 -7.37 11.04 30.87
C LEU A 358 -7.50 11.50 29.43
N VAL A 359 -8.09 10.65 28.60
CA VAL A 359 -8.40 10.95 27.20
C VAL A 359 -9.88 10.73 26.99
N GLU A 360 -10.61 11.82 26.71
CA GLU A 360 -12.01 11.78 26.29
C GLU A 360 -12.06 11.76 24.76
N TYR A 361 -12.71 10.75 24.18
CA TYR A 361 -12.79 10.57 22.73
C TYR A 361 -14.11 9.92 22.32
N ASP A 362 -14.47 10.06 21.04
CA ASP A 362 -15.61 9.33 20.48
C ASP A 362 -15.18 7.91 20.07
N ALA A 363 -15.55 6.91 20.89
CA ALA A 363 -15.22 5.52 20.65
C ALA A 363 -15.97 4.88 19.46
N THR A 364 -16.99 5.57 18.93
CA THR A 364 -17.81 5.07 17.81
C THR A 364 -17.43 5.70 16.47
N ALA A 365 -16.75 6.85 16.50
CA ALA A 365 -16.37 7.58 15.30
C ALA A 365 -15.31 6.87 14.45
N SER A 366 -14.57 5.92 15.04
CA SER A 366 -13.45 5.25 14.38
C SER A 366 -13.79 3.80 14.02
N GLN A 367 -13.40 3.37 12.82
CA GLN A 367 -13.54 1.97 12.37
C GLN A 367 -12.21 1.49 11.80
N CYS A 368 -11.80 0.29 12.17
CA CYS A 368 -10.58 -0.32 11.67
C CYS A 368 -10.78 -1.80 11.39
N TRP A 369 -9.94 -2.33 10.52
CA TRP A 369 -9.89 -3.75 10.23
C TRP A 369 -9.05 -4.45 11.29
N VAL A 370 -9.53 -5.58 11.77
CA VAL A 370 -8.78 -6.52 12.60
C VAL A 370 -8.37 -7.66 11.68
N ILE A 371 -7.06 -7.83 11.53
CA ILE A 371 -6.47 -8.95 10.79
C ILE A 371 -7.01 -10.25 11.41
N PRO A 372 -7.45 -11.23 10.60
CA PRO A 372 -7.79 -12.54 11.12
C PRO A 372 -6.60 -13.07 11.94
N PRO A 373 -6.83 -13.71 13.10
CA PRO A 373 -5.75 -14.42 13.77
C PRO A 373 -5.13 -15.37 12.75
N MET A 374 -3.80 -15.34 12.58
CA MET A 374 -3.15 -16.38 11.77
C MET A 374 -3.64 -17.72 12.32
N PRO A 375 -4.06 -18.67 11.46
CA PRO A 375 -4.32 -20.01 11.95
C PRO A 375 -3.05 -20.42 12.68
N THR A 376 -3.16 -20.66 13.99
CA THR A 376 -2.06 -21.14 14.78
C THR A 376 -1.60 -22.39 14.04
N ARG A 377 -0.42 -22.34 13.42
CA ARG A 377 0.24 -23.57 13.02
C ARG A 377 0.57 -24.23 14.35
N ILE A 378 -0.37 -25.02 14.87
CA ILE A 378 -0.02 -26.05 15.83
C ILE A 378 0.91 -26.91 15.00
N PHE A 379 2.21 -26.76 15.26
CA PHE A 379 3.20 -27.69 14.79
C PHE A 379 2.84 -29.02 15.45
N MET A 380 1.93 -29.76 14.82
CA MET A 380 1.83 -31.18 15.03
C MET A 380 3.02 -31.71 14.24
N PRO A 381 4.13 -32.11 14.88
CA PRO A 381 5.13 -32.88 14.16
C PRO A 381 4.36 -34.02 13.52
N ASP A 382 4.54 -34.19 12.21
CA ASP A 382 3.99 -35.35 11.52
C ASP A 382 4.34 -36.57 12.37
N HIS A 383 3.33 -37.18 12.98
CA HIS A 383 3.42 -38.57 13.37
C HIS A 383 3.43 -39.33 12.05
N HIS A 384 4.55 -39.23 11.31
CA HIS A 384 4.97 -40.26 10.39
C HIS A 384 4.90 -41.54 11.20
N GLY A 385 3.91 -42.36 10.87
CA GLY A 385 3.70 -43.64 11.49
C GLY A 385 5.02 -44.38 11.48
N VAL A 386 5.65 -44.45 12.65
CA VAL A 386 6.47 -45.59 12.98
C VAL A 386 5.47 -46.74 13.04
N SER A 387 5.21 -47.32 11.87
CA SER A 387 4.67 -48.67 11.77
C SER A 387 5.57 -49.51 12.66
N ALA A 388 5.04 -49.92 13.81
CA ALA A 388 5.66 -50.94 14.63
C ALA A 388 5.79 -52.16 13.72
N ARG A 389 7.02 -52.42 13.24
CA ARG A 389 7.34 -53.66 12.54
C ARG A 389 6.90 -54.80 13.47
N PRO A 390 6.06 -55.74 13.02
CA PRO A 390 5.80 -56.92 13.82
C PRO A 390 7.13 -57.64 14.01
N CYS A 391 7.48 -57.86 15.28
CA CYS A 391 8.63 -58.65 15.68
C CYS A 391 8.52 -60.01 15.00
N ARG A 392 9.50 -60.36 14.15
CA ARG A 392 9.57 -61.70 13.54
C ARG A 392 9.62 -62.71 14.69
N GLN A 393 8.58 -63.52 14.82
CA GLN A 393 8.65 -64.74 15.60
C GLN A 393 9.51 -65.72 14.80
N ASP A 394 10.70 -66.00 15.31
CA ASP A 394 11.53 -67.10 14.83
C ASP A 394 10.72 -68.39 14.95
N SER A 395 10.36 -68.95 13.80
CA SER A 395 9.69 -70.24 13.71
C SER A 395 10.77 -71.32 13.79
N ALA A 396 10.75 -72.10 14.87
CA ALA A 396 11.51 -73.34 15.00
C ALA A 396 11.06 -74.36 13.93
N PRO A 397 11.96 -75.24 13.45
CA PRO A 397 11.60 -76.22 12.43
C PRO A 397 10.74 -77.36 13.04
N ALA A 398 9.69 -77.75 12.33
CA ALA A 398 8.79 -78.84 12.71
C ALA A 398 9.45 -80.22 12.49
N PRO A 399 9.12 -81.25 13.30
CA PRO A 399 9.63 -82.60 13.11
C PRO A 399 8.83 -83.37 12.05
N ASP A 400 9.53 -84.21 11.29
CA ASP A 400 9.01 -85.11 10.27
C ASP A 400 7.92 -86.05 10.80
N ALA A 401 6.86 -86.25 10.02
CA ALA A 401 5.87 -87.31 10.21
C ALA A 401 5.81 -88.21 8.96
N PRO A 402 5.63 -89.54 9.12
CA PRO A 402 5.83 -90.52 8.05
C PRO A 402 4.59 -90.72 7.17
N SER A 403 4.86 -91.17 5.94
CA SER A 403 3.88 -91.48 4.89
C SER A 403 2.91 -92.61 5.26
N PRO A 404 1.64 -92.58 4.80
CA PRO A 404 0.75 -93.72 4.95
C PRO A 404 0.86 -94.67 3.75
N THR A 405 1.08 -95.93 4.07
CA THR A 405 0.75 -97.10 3.25
C THR A 405 -0.75 -97.42 3.36
N ALA A 406 -1.33 -97.84 2.23
CA ALA A 406 -2.65 -98.43 1.99
C ALA A 406 -3.89 -97.51 2.07
#